data_AF-A0A430VJV1-F1
#
_entry.id   AF-A0A430VJV1-F1
#
_cell.length_a   1.000
_cell.length_b   1.000
_cell.length_c   1.000
_cell.angle_alpha   90.00
_cell.angle_beta   90.00
_cell.angle_gamma   90.00
#
_symmetry.space_group_name_H-M   'P 1'
#
loop_
_entity.id
_entity.type
_entity.pdbx_description
1 polymer ?
#
loop_
_entity_poly.entity_id
_entity_poly.type
_entity_poly.pdbx_seq_one_letter_code
_entity_poly.pdbx_strand_id
1 'polypeptide(L)'
;MWRFEGGCFQEEAYSLPEKERFLLLVNGKPWASFSYTPGDEVYLALGHLFLSGVLGGAVAGGRRGGGRGPTRGIHGAALFDLSGQLLYLNEDIGRHNAVDRLAGYMLLEGVRPPVLLAVTGRVSQEMAAKAIGTGAVLLASRTGATAPAVSLAQRYGLALAAYVRPTGYRLYAPGGMPVPEGVLRP
;
A
#
# COMPACT_ATOMS: atom_id res chain seq x y z
N MET A 1 1.54 31.04 3.17
CA MET A 1 0.33 30.37 2.64
C MET A 1 -0.87 30.85 3.45
N TRP A 2 -2.10 30.41 3.18
CA TRP A 2 -3.28 30.98 3.86
C TRP A 2 -4.19 29.88 4.43
N ARG A 3 -4.63 30.03 5.67
CA ARG A 3 -5.70 29.24 6.29
C ARG A 3 -6.99 30.08 6.33
N PHE A 4 -8.11 29.49 5.94
CA PHE A 4 -9.43 30.10 6.12
C PHE A 4 -10.14 29.43 7.30
N GLU A 5 -10.34 30.18 8.39
CA GLU A 5 -10.97 29.67 9.62
C GLU A 5 -11.82 30.79 10.23
N GLY A 6 -13.04 30.46 10.69
CA GLY A 6 -13.94 31.43 11.31
C GLY A 6 -14.37 32.60 10.40
N GLY A 7 -14.32 32.44 9.08
CA GLY A 7 -14.70 33.49 8.13
C GLY A 7 -13.58 34.47 7.74
N CYS A 8 -12.35 34.24 8.20
CA CYS A 8 -11.20 35.11 7.90
C CYS A 8 -10.03 34.33 7.29
N PHE A 9 -9.22 35.01 6.47
CA PHE A 9 -7.94 34.48 5.98
C PHE A 9 -6.83 34.87 6.95
N GLN A 10 -6.05 33.87 7.37
CA GLN A 10 -4.86 34.05 8.21
C GLN A 10 -3.65 33.57 7.44
N GLU A 11 -2.58 34.36 7.42
CA GLU A 11 -1.32 33.92 6.85
C GLU A 11 -0.70 32.85 7.75
N GLU A 12 -0.40 31.70 7.17
CA GLU A 12 0.20 30.57 7.88
C GLU A 12 1.27 29.91 7.02
N ALA A 13 2.34 29.45 7.68
CA ALA A 13 3.36 28.60 7.08
C ALA A 13 3.10 27.13 7.48
N TYR A 14 2.83 26.29 6.50
CA TYR A 14 2.73 24.83 6.66
C TYR A 14 3.68 24.12 5.70
N SER A 15 4.21 22.95 6.09
CA SER A 15 5.10 22.18 5.21
C SER A 15 4.32 21.51 4.09
N LEU A 16 4.80 21.62 2.85
CA LEU A 16 4.31 20.80 1.75
C LEU A 16 5.12 19.50 1.64
N PRO A 17 4.50 18.38 1.22
CA PRO A 17 5.24 17.17 0.91
C PRO A 17 6.27 17.44 -0.19
N GLU A 18 7.50 16.98 -0.01
CA GLU A 18 8.50 16.98 -1.08
C GLU A 18 8.13 15.97 -2.16
N LYS A 19 8.35 16.37 -3.42
CA LYS A 19 8.04 15.58 -4.60
C LYS A 19 9.19 15.67 -5.59
N GLU A 20 9.75 14.52 -5.94
CA GLU A 20 10.79 14.42 -6.96
C GLU A 20 10.36 13.51 -8.12
N ARG A 21 11.24 13.42 -9.13
CA ARG A 21 11.11 12.50 -10.26
C ARG A 21 12.19 11.42 -10.18
N PHE A 22 11.76 10.17 -10.20
CA PHE A 22 12.65 9.02 -10.26
C PHE A 22 12.44 8.30 -11.59
N LEU A 23 13.49 8.19 -12.41
CA LEU A 23 13.48 7.44 -13.67
C LEU A 23 14.10 6.06 -13.43
N LEU A 24 13.28 5.02 -13.51
CA LEU A 24 13.74 3.63 -13.43
C LEU A 24 14.18 3.15 -14.80
N LEU A 25 15.46 2.78 -14.90
CA LEU A 25 16.03 2.12 -16.07
C LEU A 25 16.13 0.62 -15.81
N VAL A 26 15.73 -0.20 -16.77
CA VAL A 26 15.95 -1.66 -16.77
C VAL A 26 16.86 -1.97 -17.94
N ASN A 27 18.01 -2.59 -17.65
CA ASN A 27 19.04 -2.90 -18.64
C ASN A 27 19.44 -1.68 -19.50
N GLY A 28 19.60 -0.51 -18.86
CA GLY A 28 19.98 0.75 -19.50
C GLY A 28 18.86 1.45 -20.29
N LYS A 29 17.65 0.88 -20.37
CA LYS A 29 16.51 1.48 -21.09
C LYS A 29 15.47 2.03 -20.12
N PRO A 30 14.86 3.20 -20.41
CA PRO A 30 13.75 3.73 -19.64
C PRO A 30 12.60 2.71 -19.52
N TRP A 31 12.22 2.40 -18.28
CA TRP A 31 11.10 1.49 -17.98
C TRP A 31 9.90 2.25 -17.43
N ALA A 32 10.11 3.05 -16.37
CA ALA A 32 9.05 3.81 -15.72
C ALA A 32 9.59 5.11 -15.12
N SER A 33 8.72 6.12 -15.02
CA SER A 33 9.02 7.38 -14.32
C SER A 33 8.00 7.59 -13.20
N PHE A 34 8.49 7.93 -12.02
CA PHE A 34 7.67 8.11 -10.82
C PHE A 34 7.70 9.56 -10.38
N SER A 35 6.53 10.08 -10.04
CA SER A 35 6.39 11.19 -9.11
C SER A 35 6.28 10.61 -7.72
N TYR A 36 7.24 10.88 -6.83
CA TYR A 36 7.38 10.13 -5.59
C TYR A 36 7.92 10.98 -4.43
N THR A 37 7.84 10.44 -3.22
CA THR A 37 8.49 11.02 -2.02
C THR A 37 9.91 10.44 -1.90
N PRO A 38 10.97 11.27 -1.87
CA PRO A 38 12.36 10.81 -1.81
C PRO A 38 12.71 9.90 -0.62
N GLY A 39 13.67 9.01 -0.83
CA GLY A 39 14.18 8.04 0.14
C GLY A 39 13.82 6.60 -0.21
N ASP A 40 14.72 5.66 0.09
CA ASP A 40 14.54 4.21 -0.08
C ASP A 40 14.06 3.79 -1.49
N GLU A 41 14.56 4.44 -2.54
CA GLU A 41 14.19 4.26 -3.96
C GLU A 41 14.31 2.80 -4.40
N VAL A 42 15.23 2.05 -3.79
CA VAL A 42 15.43 0.62 -4.05
C VAL A 42 14.15 -0.18 -3.78
N TYR A 43 13.41 0.15 -2.72
CA TYR A 43 12.13 -0.51 -2.42
C TYR A 43 11.08 -0.16 -3.48
N LEU A 44 10.99 1.11 -3.88
CA LEU A 44 10.05 1.53 -4.93
C LEU A 44 10.35 0.82 -6.25
N ALA A 45 11.61 0.78 -6.66
CA ALA A 45 12.04 0.15 -7.90
C ALA A 45 11.77 -1.37 -7.90
N LEU A 46 12.26 -2.09 -6.89
CA LEU A 46 12.13 -3.55 -6.84
C LEU A 46 10.67 -3.99 -6.75
N GLY A 47 9.88 -3.34 -5.91
CA GLY A 47 8.48 -3.70 -5.78
C GLY A 47 7.65 -3.33 -7.00
N HIS A 48 7.96 -2.23 -7.69
CA HIS A 48 7.34 -1.92 -8.97
C HIS A 48 7.63 -3.02 -10.01
N LEU A 49 8.89 -3.42 -10.16
CA LEU A 49 9.29 -4.47 -11.12
C LEU A 49 8.68 -5.82 -10.77
N PHE A 50 8.58 -6.17 -9.50
CA PHE A 50 7.92 -7.40 -9.06
C PHE A 50 6.41 -7.37 -9.31
N LEU A 51 5.71 -6.32 -8.89
CA LEU A 51 4.26 -6.21 -9.05
C LEU A 51 3.82 -5.97 -10.51
N SER A 52 4.73 -5.56 -11.39
CA SER A 52 4.50 -5.52 -12.85
C SER A 52 4.89 -6.82 -13.56
N GLY A 53 5.40 -7.82 -12.83
CA GLY A 53 5.77 -9.12 -13.38
C GLY A 53 7.12 -9.15 -14.11
N VAL A 54 7.93 -8.09 -14.01
CA VAL A 54 9.29 -8.05 -14.59
C VAL A 54 10.25 -8.92 -13.78
N LEU A 55 10.17 -8.88 -12.45
CA LEU A 55 10.95 -9.76 -11.59
C LEU A 55 10.15 -11.02 -11.22
N GLY A 56 10.75 -12.19 -11.46
CA GLY A 56 10.29 -13.47 -10.93
C GLY A 56 10.61 -13.62 -9.44
N GLY A 57 9.87 -14.49 -8.74
CA GLY A 57 9.96 -14.69 -7.30
C GLY A 57 11.27 -15.33 -6.82
N ALA A 58 12.35 -14.55 -6.76
CA ALA A 58 13.51 -14.79 -5.90
C ALA A 58 14.37 -13.52 -5.86
N VAL A 59 14.30 -12.77 -4.75
CA VAL A 59 15.46 -11.99 -4.29
C VAL A 59 15.75 -12.48 -2.88
N ALA A 60 16.92 -13.11 -2.73
CA ALA A 60 17.45 -13.57 -1.45
C ALA A 60 18.60 -12.62 -1.08
N GLY A 61 18.53 -12.00 0.09
CA GLY A 61 19.58 -11.10 0.56
C GLY A 61 19.20 -10.35 1.83
N GLY A 62 19.10 -11.07 2.95
CA GLY A 62 18.73 -10.50 4.24
C GLY A 62 19.75 -9.48 4.75
N ARG A 63 19.34 -8.21 4.79
CA ARG A 63 19.85 -7.19 5.69
C ARG A 63 18.65 -6.49 6.27
N ARG A 64 18.32 -6.76 7.54
CA ARG A 64 17.25 -6.06 8.29
C ARG A 64 17.40 -4.55 8.16
N GLY A 65 16.78 -3.95 7.15
CA GLY A 65 16.58 -2.52 7.05
C GLY A 65 15.56 -2.11 8.10
N GLY A 66 15.93 -1.20 8.99
CA GLY A 66 14.99 -0.63 9.95
C GLY A 66 13.84 0.05 9.21
N GLY A 67 12.61 -0.39 9.47
CA GLY A 67 11.41 0.26 8.94
C GLY A 67 11.43 1.75 9.26
N ARG A 68 11.28 2.59 8.23
CA ARG A 68 11.31 4.04 8.40
C ARG A 68 9.97 4.53 8.94
N GLY A 69 10.00 5.43 9.91
CA GLY A 69 8.80 6.13 10.38
C GLY A 69 8.14 6.96 9.27
N PRO A 70 6.88 7.39 9.44
CA PRO A 70 6.11 8.09 8.42
C PRO A 70 6.86 9.31 7.85
N THR A 71 7.03 9.34 6.53
CA THR A 71 7.74 10.39 5.78
C THR A 71 6.76 11.35 5.13
N ARG A 72 6.08 12.20 5.91
CA ARG A 72 5.18 13.31 5.50
C ARG A 72 4.58 13.19 4.08
N GLY A 73 4.06 12.01 3.75
CA GLY A 73 3.66 11.59 2.40
C GLY A 73 2.18 11.26 2.39
N ILE A 74 1.45 11.77 1.40
CA ILE A 74 -0.02 11.88 1.42
C ILE A 74 -0.74 10.52 1.59
N HIS A 75 -0.08 9.41 1.23
CA HIS A 75 -0.60 8.06 1.39
C HIS A 75 0.37 7.10 2.09
N GLY A 76 -0.06 6.57 3.24
CA GLY A 76 0.59 5.45 3.93
C GLY A 76 0.16 4.06 3.45
N ALA A 77 1.11 3.12 3.48
CA ALA A 77 0.91 1.68 3.34
C ALA A 77 1.67 0.92 4.45
N ALA A 78 1.03 -0.07 5.05
CA ALA A 78 1.56 -0.85 6.16
C ALA A 78 1.44 -2.35 5.88
N LEU A 79 2.49 -3.09 6.25
CA LEU A 79 2.63 -4.53 6.13
C LEU A 79 2.64 -5.16 7.51
N PHE A 80 1.86 -6.20 7.70
CA PHE A 80 1.82 -6.98 8.92
C PHE A 80 1.98 -8.47 8.62
N ASP A 81 2.51 -9.20 9.59
CA ASP A 81 2.40 -10.65 9.60
C ASP A 81 0.99 -11.11 10.01
N LEU A 82 0.75 -12.43 10.03
CA LEU A 82 -0.53 -12.99 10.44
C LEU A 82 -0.85 -12.83 11.94
N SER A 83 0.14 -12.53 12.78
CA SER A 83 -0.08 -12.23 14.21
C SER A 83 -0.56 -10.79 14.43
N GLY A 84 -0.52 -9.96 13.38
CA GLY A 84 -0.81 -8.54 13.45
C GLY A 84 0.41 -7.69 13.84
N GLN A 85 1.62 -8.28 13.86
CA GLN A 85 2.85 -7.52 14.09
C GLN A 85 3.14 -6.64 12.88
N LEU A 86 3.34 -5.34 13.11
CA LEU A 86 3.79 -4.41 12.07
C LEU A 86 5.22 -4.76 11.65
N LEU A 87 5.39 -5.11 10.38
CA LEU A 87 6.70 -5.43 9.79
C LEU A 87 7.30 -4.22 9.07
N TYR A 88 6.46 -3.44 8.39
CA TYR A 88 6.91 -2.29 7.60
C TYR A 88 5.80 -1.26 7.45
N LEU A 89 6.18 0.01 7.46
CA LEU A 89 5.30 1.16 7.24
C LEU A 89 6.07 2.16 6.37
N ASN A 90 5.40 2.72 5.38
CA ASN A 90 5.94 3.81 4.59
C ASN A 90 4.84 4.75 4.12
N GLU A 91 5.26 5.92 3.65
CA GLU A 91 4.38 6.91 3.03
C GLU A 91 4.91 7.30 1.65
N ASP A 92 4.02 7.71 0.76
CA ASP A 92 4.37 8.29 -0.53
C ASP A 92 3.25 9.24 -1.01
N ILE A 93 3.61 10.22 -1.83
CA ILE A 93 2.61 11.07 -2.52
C ILE A 93 1.68 10.24 -3.41
N GLY A 94 2.15 9.10 -3.95
CA GLY A 94 1.38 8.17 -4.74
C GLY A 94 0.98 6.92 -3.96
N ARG A 95 -0.32 6.64 -3.82
CA ARG A 95 -0.81 5.41 -3.15
C ARG A 95 -0.26 4.12 -3.77
N HIS A 96 -0.01 4.10 -5.08
CA HIS A 96 0.57 2.93 -5.77
C HIS A 96 2.04 2.75 -5.40
N ASN A 97 2.81 3.85 -5.37
CA ASN A 97 4.20 3.84 -4.93
C ASN A 97 4.32 3.36 -3.49
N ALA A 98 3.37 3.72 -2.62
CA ALA A 98 3.38 3.28 -1.24
C ALA A 98 3.32 1.74 -1.13
N VAL A 99 2.47 1.09 -1.92
CA VAL A 99 2.39 -0.38 -1.99
C VAL A 99 3.57 -0.99 -2.74
N ASP A 100 4.09 -0.34 -3.77
CA ASP A 100 5.29 -0.80 -4.48
C ASP A 100 6.49 -0.84 -3.54
N ARG A 101 6.72 0.21 -2.74
CA ARG A 101 7.78 0.20 -1.71
C ARG A 101 7.62 -0.95 -0.72
N LEU A 102 6.41 -1.20 -0.26
CA LEU A 102 6.13 -2.31 0.64
C LEU A 102 6.47 -3.66 0.00
N ALA A 103 6.13 -3.88 -1.26
CA ALA A 103 6.50 -5.10 -1.97
C ALA A 103 8.02 -5.20 -2.18
N GLY A 104 8.72 -4.09 -2.45
CA GLY A 104 10.17 -4.06 -2.54
C GLY A 104 10.85 -4.40 -1.22
N TYR A 105 10.31 -3.93 -0.09
CA TYR A 105 10.74 -4.32 1.25
C TYR A 105 10.59 -5.83 1.46
N MET A 106 9.44 -6.41 1.07
CA MET A 106 9.23 -7.85 1.19
C MET A 106 10.30 -8.66 0.45
N LEU A 107 10.67 -8.22 -0.76
CA LEU A 107 11.70 -8.88 -1.57
C LEU A 107 13.09 -8.77 -0.95
N LEU A 108 13.49 -7.60 -0.47
CA LEU A 108 14.81 -7.39 0.10
C LEU A 108 14.97 -8.06 1.47
N GLU A 109 13.94 -7.98 2.30
CA GLU A 109 13.97 -8.53 3.67
C GLU A 109 13.58 -10.00 3.75
N GLY A 110 13.17 -10.61 2.62
CA GLY A 110 12.74 -11.99 2.57
C GLY A 110 11.43 -12.25 3.33
N VAL A 111 10.55 -11.26 3.42
CA VAL A 111 9.20 -11.46 3.97
C VAL A 111 8.37 -12.27 2.98
N ARG A 112 7.85 -13.40 3.45
CA ARG A 112 7.07 -14.32 2.62
C ARG A 112 5.58 -14.20 2.92
N PRO A 113 4.72 -14.33 1.89
CA PRO A 113 3.28 -14.46 2.11
C PRO A 113 2.94 -15.75 2.88
N PRO A 114 1.74 -15.82 3.50
CA PRO A 114 0.68 -14.80 3.50
C PRO A 114 0.98 -13.60 4.40
N VAL A 115 0.46 -12.42 4.01
CA VAL A 115 0.63 -11.16 4.76
C VAL A 115 -0.69 -10.38 4.87
N LEU A 116 -0.73 -9.39 5.76
CA LEU A 116 -1.85 -8.45 5.88
C LEU A 116 -1.40 -7.06 5.48
N LEU A 117 -2.25 -6.34 4.74
CA LEU A 117 -1.95 -4.98 4.29
C LEU A 117 -2.97 -3.97 4.83
N ALA A 118 -2.50 -2.79 5.18
CA ALA A 118 -3.35 -1.63 5.43
C ALA A 118 -2.91 -0.43 4.57
N VAL A 119 -3.86 0.27 3.96
CA VAL A 119 -3.60 1.46 3.15
C VAL A 119 -4.49 2.63 3.55
N THR A 120 -3.97 3.84 3.39
CA THR A 120 -4.73 5.07 3.65
C THR A 120 -5.57 5.52 2.46
N GLY A 121 -5.21 5.15 1.23
CA GLY A 121 -5.89 5.54 0.00
C GLY A 121 -7.08 4.67 -0.38
N ARG A 122 -7.84 5.10 -1.40
CA ARG A 122 -8.93 4.30 -2.01
C ARG A 122 -8.41 3.04 -2.67
N VAL A 123 -9.20 1.98 -2.63
CA VAL A 123 -8.87 0.70 -3.28
C VAL A 123 -9.48 0.66 -4.69
N SER A 124 -8.66 0.98 -5.69
CA SER A 124 -8.96 0.72 -7.11
C SER A 124 -8.62 -0.73 -7.47
N GLN A 125 -8.99 -1.16 -8.69
CA GLN A 125 -8.69 -2.50 -9.18
C GLN A 125 -7.17 -2.78 -9.17
N GLU A 126 -6.36 -1.80 -9.54
CA GLU A 126 -4.89 -1.89 -9.57
C GLU A 126 -4.30 -2.02 -8.17
N MET A 127 -4.85 -1.30 -7.19
CA MET A 127 -4.45 -1.44 -5.78
C MET A 127 -4.76 -2.84 -5.24
N ALA A 128 -5.94 -3.37 -5.55
CA ALA A 128 -6.31 -4.74 -5.19
C ALA A 128 -5.41 -5.77 -5.90
N ALA A 129 -5.10 -5.58 -7.19
CA ALA A 129 -4.19 -6.44 -7.93
C ALA A 129 -2.78 -6.45 -7.33
N LYS A 130 -2.26 -5.29 -6.91
CA LYS A 130 -0.97 -5.19 -6.21
C LYS A 130 -0.99 -5.95 -4.88
N ALA A 131 -2.04 -5.80 -4.08
CA ALA A 131 -2.19 -6.55 -2.83
C ALA A 131 -2.27 -8.08 -3.05
N ILE A 132 -2.98 -8.53 -4.10
CA ILE A 132 -2.98 -9.95 -4.50
C ILE A 132 -1.57 -10.39 -4.90
N GLY A 133 -0.85 -9.55 -5.66
CA GLY A 133 0.52 -9.81 -6.11
C GLY A 133 1.54 -9.96 -4.97
N THR A 134 1.31 -9.34 -3.81
CA THR A 134 2.13 -9.57 -2.61
C THR A 134 1.76 -10.85 -1.85
N GLY A 135 0.74 -11.59 -2.29
CA GLY A 135 0.17 -12.71 -1.55
C GLY A 135 -0.56 -12.27 -0.27
N ALA A 136 -1.12 -11.05 -0.26
CA ALA A 136 -1.91 -10.60 0.88
C ALA A 136 -3.21 -11.40 1.00
N VAL A 137 -3.56 -11.81 2.22
CA VAL A 137 -4.86 -12.45 2.51
C VAL A 137 -5.90 -11.45 2.99
N LEU A 138 -5.47 -10.27 3.42
CA LEU A 138 -6.31 -9.13 3.81
C LEU A 138 -5.74 -7.82 3.28
N LEU A 139 -6.61 -7.00 2.70
CA LEU A 139 -6.38 -5.59 2.40
C LEU A 139 -7.39 -4.72 3.16
N ALA A 140 -6.89 -3.96 4.13
CA ALA A 140 -7.64 -2.98 4.89
C ALA A 140 -7.42 -1.56 4.33
N SER A 141 -8.48 -0.79 4.17
CA SER A 141 -8.40 0.63 3.75
C SER A 141 -9.13 1.57 4.69
N ARG A 142 -8.54 2.75 4.93
CA ARG A 142 -9.21 3.86 5.63
C ARG A 142 -10.37 4.47 4.83
N THR A 143 -10.45 4.23 3.53
CA THR A 143 -11.45 4.85 2.64
C THR A 143 -12.20 3.79 1.83
N GLY A 144 -12.94 4.19 0.81
CA GLY A 144 -13.77 3.28 0.01
C GLY A 144 -12.99 2.42 -1.00
N ALA A 145 -13.67 1.37 -1.47
CA ALA A 145 -13.24 0.50 -2.56
C ALA A 145 -14.15 0.70 -3.79
N THR A 146 -13.61 0.48 -4.98
CA THR A 146 -14.37 0.52 -6.25
C THR A 146 -14.98 -0.84 -6.58
N ALA A 147 -16.10 -0.89 -7.31
CA ALA A 147 -16.73 -2.16 -7.68
C ALA A 147 -15.77 -3.14 -8.38
N PRO A 148 -14.94 -2.72 -9.36
CA PRO A 148 -13.97 -3.64 -9.98
C PRO A 148 -12.92 -4.18 -8.99
N ALA A 149 -12.52 -3.39 -7.99
CA ALA A 149 -11.62 -3.86 -6.93
C ALA A 149 -12.28 -4.95 -6.07
N VAL A 150 -13.56 -4.76 -5.73
CA VAL A 150 -14.34 -5.75 -4.97
C VAL A 150 -14.48 -7.05 -5.77
N SER A 151 -14.86 -6.96 -7.04
CA SER A 151 -14.96 -8.13 -7.92
C SER A 151 -13.63 -8.88 -8.07
N LEU A 152 -12.51 -8.15 -8.16
CA LEU A 152 -11.19 -8.75 -8.21
C LEU A 152 -10.84 -9.45 -6.89
N ALA A 153 -11.09 -8.79 -5.75
CA ALA A 153 -10.83 -9.36 -4.43
C ALA A 153 -11.60 -10.67 -4.20
N GLN A 154 -12.89 -10.69 -4.57
CA GLN A 154 -13.73 -11.89 -4.50
C GLN A 154 -13.20 -13.02 -5.38
N ARG A 155 -12.79 -12.72 -6.63
CA ARG A 155 -12.26 -13.71 -7.57
C ARG A 155 -10.99 -14.38 -7.06
N TYR A 156 -10.11 -13.63 -6.39
CA TYR A 156 -8.80 -14.10 -5.95
C TYR A 156 -8.74 -14.44 -4.46
N GLY A 157 -9.87 -14.47 -3.76
CA GLY A 157 -9.92 -14.84 -2.33
C GLY A 157 -9.27 -13.83 -1.38
N LEU A 158 -9.08 -12.58 -1.81
CA LEU A 158 -8.57 -11.50 -0.95
C LEU A 158 -9.70 -10.96 -0.05
N ALA A 159 -9.49 -10.96 1.26
CA ALA A 159 -10.39 -10.22 2.16
C ALA A 159 -10.18 -8.71 1.95
N LEU A 160 -11.27 -7.98 1.73
CA LEU A 160 -11.23 -6.54 1.46
C LEU A 160 -12.14 -5.79 2.44
N ALA A 161 -11.51 -5.10 3.39
CA ALA A 161 -12.18 -4.25 4.36
C ALA A 161 -11.90 -2.77 4.03
N ALA A 162 -12.94 -1.94 4.02
CA ALA A 162 -12.83 -0.50 3.76
C ALA A 162 -13.52 0.31 4.86
N TYR A 163 -13.24 1.62 4.89
CA TYR A 163 -13.68 2.52 5.97
C TYR A 163 -13.27 2.02 7.36
N VAL A 164 -12.10 1.37 7.47
CA VAL A 164 -11.61 0.79 8.73
C VAL A 164 -11.34 1.90 9.76
N ARG A 165 -11.91 1.74 10.96
CA ARG A 165 -11.78 2.61 12.14
C ARG A 165 -11.61 1.72 13.38
N PRO A 166 -11.18 2.26 14.53
CA PRO A 166 -11.11 1.51 15.79
C PRO A 166 -12.44 0.84 16.18
N THR A 167 -13.57 1.44 15.79
CA THR A 167 -14.92 0.98 16.14
C THR A 167 -15.57 0.06 15.11
N GLY A 168 -14.94 -0.19 13.96
CA GLY A 168 -15.51 -1.07 12.94
C GLY A 168 -15.03 -0.81 11.52
N TYR A 169 -15.60 -1.55 10.57
CA TYR A 169 -15.26 -1.51 9.15
C TYR A 169 -16.42 -1.99 8.28
N ARG A 170 -16.32 -1.78 6.96
CA ARG A 170 -17.20 -2.40 5.96
C ARG A 170 -16.46 -3.49 5.22
N LEU A 171 -16.96 -4.72 5.29
CA LEU A 171 -16.40 -5.86 4.57
C LEU A 171 -17.03 -5.95 3.17
N TYR A 172 -16.22 -5.79 2.13
CA TYR A 172 -16.68 -5.86 0.74
C TYR A 172 -16.43 -7.25 0.12
N ALA A 173 -15.37 -7.92 0.54
CA ALA A 173 -15.08 -9.30 0.20
C ALA A 173 -14.56 -10.01 1.45
N PRO A 174 -15.10 -11.17 1.83
CA PRO A 174 -14.62 -11.91 3.02
C PRO A 174 -13.29 -12.63 2.77
N GLY A 175 -12.87 -12.74 1.50
CA GLY A 175 -11.73 -13.55 1.10
C GLY A 175 -12.01 -15.05 1.20
N GLY A 176 -10.95 -15.86 1.23
CA GLY A 176 -11.02 -17.30 1.50
C GLY A 176 -11.30 -17.67 2.96
N MET A 177 -11.56 -16.69 3.85
CA MET A 177 -11.97 -16.98 5.21
C MET A 177 -13.37 -17.61 5.22
N PRO A 178 -13.63 -18.62 6.07
CA PRO A 178 -14.99 -19.00 6.40
C PRO A 178 -15.65 -17.78 7.07
N VAL A 179 -16.65 -17.19 6.41
CA VAL A 179 -17.55 -16.25 7.07
C VAL A 179 -18.30 -17.07 8.11
N PRO A 180 -18.17 -16.78 9.42
CA PRO A 180 -18.93 -17.51 10.43
C PRO A 180 -20.42 -17.37 10.12
N GLU A 181 -21.13 -18.49 10.06
CA GLU A 181 -22.60 -18.47 9.95
C GLU A 181 -23.17 -17.58 11.06
N GLY A 182 -23.92 -16.54 10.68
CA GLY A 182 -24.55 -15.60 11.61
C GLY A 182 -23.98 -14.17 11.63
N VAL A 183 -22.89 -13.87 10.91
CA VAL A 183 -22.41 -12.48 10.79
C VAL A 183 -23.15 -11.75 9.67
N LEU A 184 -24.32 -11.22 10.04
CA LEU A 184 -25.11 -10.14 9.42
C LEU A 184 -25.11 -10.04 7.89
N ARG A 185 -26.19 -10.54 7.28
CA ARG A 185 -26.70 -10.01 6.01
C ARG A 185 -27.58 -8.80 6.34
N PRO A 186 -27.47 -7.64 5.63
CA PRO A 186 -28.56 -6.68 5.61
C PRO A 186 -29.82 -7.28 4.99
#